data_AF-A0AA46P5H9-F1
#
_entry.id   AF-A0AA46P5H9-F1
#
_cell.length_a   1.000
_cell.length_b   1.000
_cell.length_c   1.000
_cell.angle_alpha   90.00
_cell.angle_beta   90.00
_cell.angle_gamma   90.00
#
_symmetry.space_group_name_H-M   'P 1'
#
loop_
_entity.id
_entity.type
_entity.pdbx_description
1 polymer ?
#
loop_
_entity_poly.entity_id
_entity_poly.type
_entity_poly.pdbx_seq_one_letter_code
_entity_poly.pdbx_strand_id
1 'polypeptide(L)'
;MSLIGFELIAKRAWTILPGHTFSMSILWNKKKIPSSIGRDIYHESGLILPDKRIAATGRIHHLSDHTINHYEPLQTAPCKLIYRPDFPLDDLKIELLAPMKGIMEPIHQTAVLLLWIEENNLLRKTELHLDPQSFDRIPPNQYFIDLSFLLGKI
;
A
#
# COMPACT_ATOMS: atom_id res chain seq x y z
N MET A 1 1.44 21.69 -9.50
CA MET A 1 0.47 20.81 -8.82
C MET A 1 1.12 19.43 -8.71
N SER A 2 1.03 18.77 -7.56
CA SER A 2 1.73 17.52 -7.26
C SER A 2 0.71 16.39 -7.12
N LEU A 3 0.98 15.24 -7.74
CA LEU A 3 0.20 14.02 -7.54
C LEU A 3 0.98 13.02 -6.72
N ILE A 4 0.30 12.25 -5.86
CA ILE A 4 0.91 11.21 -5.04
C ILE A 4 0.15 9.89 -5.12
N GLY A 5 0.88 8.80 -4.96
CA GLY A 5 0.31 7.46 -4.80
C GLY A 5 1.25 6.56 -4.01
N PHE A 6 0.71 5.49 -3.45
CA PHE A 6 1.49 4.58 -2.63
C PHE A 6 1.29 3.13 -3.05
N GLU A 7 2.36 2.35 -2.91
CA GLU A 7 2.38 0.91 -3.17
C GLU A 7 3.06 0.18 -2.00
N LEU A 8 2.41 -0.85 -1.47
CA LEU A 8 3.01 -1.76 -0.52
C LEU A 8 3.70 -2.89 -1.30
N ILE A 9 5.01 -3.01 -1.16
CA ILE A 9 5.85 -3.97 -1.87
C ILE A 9 6.34 -5.03 -0.91
N ALA A 10 6.31 -6.30 -1.32
CA ALA A 10 6.83 -7.40 -0.55
C ALA A 10 8.37 -7.41 -0.57
N LYS A 11 9.03 -7.50 0.60
CA LYS A 11 10.48 -7.76 0.70
C LYS A 11 10.83 -9.25 0.68
N ARG A 12 9.83 -10.10 0.93
CA ARG A 12 9.93 -11.56 0.98
C ARG A 12 8.77 -12.15 0.19
N ALA A 13 8.78 -13.46 -0.04
CA ALA A 13 7.63 -14.12 -0.63
C ALA A 13 6.46 -14.18 0.38
N TRP A 14 5.24 -13.89 -0.07
CA TRP A 14 4.02 -13.96 0.74
C TRP A 14 3.04 -14.94 0.13
N THR A 15 2.57 -15.89 0.93
CA THR A 15 1.44 -16.74 0.56
C THR A 15 0.15 -16.00 0.93
N ILE A 16 -0.71 -15.77 -0.06
CA ILE A 16 -2.05 -15.22 0.15
C ILE A 16 -3.07 -16.34 -0.02
N LEU A 17 -4.01 -16.41 0.91
CA LEU A 17 -5.11 -17.36 0.89
C LEU A 17 -6.34 -16.75 0.19
N PRO A 18 -7.20 -17.59 -0.41
CA PRO A 18 -8.49 -17.17 -0.94
C PRO A 18 -9.31 -16.35 0.05
N GLY A 19 -10.04 -15.34 -0.46
CA GLY A 19 -10.91 -14.46 0.32
C GLY A 19 -10.19 -13.34 1.06
N HIS A 20 -8.86 -13.29 1.00
CA HIS A 20 -8.09 -12.21 1.61
C HIS A 20 -8.23 -10.91 0.82
N THR A 21 -8.47 -9.81 1.53
CA THR A 21 -8.58 -8.47 0.96
C THR A 21 -7.59 -7.54 1.64
N PHE A 22 -6.77 -6.87 0.84
CA PHE A 22 -5.93 -5.79 1.28
C PHE A 22 -6.57 -4.48 0.84
N SER A 23 -6.62 -3.48 1.71
CA SER A 23 -7.10 -2.15 1.35
C SER A 23 -6.10 -1.11 1.83
N MET A 24 -5.80 -0.13 0.98
CA MET A 24 -4.85 0.92 1.30
C MET A 24 -5.45 2.27 0.92
N SER A 25 -5.36 3.25 1.81
CA SER A 25 -5.86 4.60 1.55
C SER A 25 -5.00 5.67 2.21
N ILE A 26 -5.00 6.86 1.61
CA ILE A 26 -4.33 8.04 2.16
C ILE A 26 -5.30 8.73 3.12
N LEU A 27 -4.80 8.97 4.32
CA LEU A 27 -5.46 9.76 5.35
C LEU A 27 -4.74 11.08 5.51
N TRP A 28 -5.50 12.16 5.62
CA TRP A 28 -4.98 13.48 5.96
C TRP A 28 -5.94 14.14 6.94
N ASN A 29 -5.41 14.76 7.99
CA ASN A 29 -6.22 15.35 9.07
C ASN A 29 -7.30 14.39 9.59
N LYS A 30 -6.93 13.12 9.79
CA LYS A 30 -7.80 12.01 10.24
C LYS A 30 -8.97 11.68 9.29
N LYS A 31 -8.96 12.19 8.05
CA LYS A 31 -9.97 11.90 7.02
C LYS A 31 -9.36 11.12 5.87
N LYS A 32 -10.06 10.06 5.42
CA LYS A 32 -9.68 9.32 4.21
C LYS A 32 -9.93 10.17 2.98
N ILE A 33 -8.97 10.23 2.07
CA ILE A 33 -9.15 10.85 0.76
C ILE A 33 -9.85 9.84 -0.15
N PRO A 34 -11.09 10.06 -0.60
CA PRO A 34 -11.88 9.03 -1.29
C PRO A 34 -11.21 8.49 -2.55
N SER A 35 -10.58 9.36 -3.35
CA SER A 35 -9.88 8.97 -4.59
C SER A 35 -8.64 8.11 -4.35
N SER A 36 -8.11 8.07 -3.13
CA SER A 36 -6.96 7.25 -2.76
C SER A 36 -7.32 5.82 -2.36
N ILE A 37 -8.60 5.51 -2.18
CA ILE A 37 -9.02 4.20 -1.67
C ILE A 37 -8.68 3.14 -2.71
N GLY A 38 -7.80 2.22 -2.32
CA GLY A 38 -7.46 1.05 -3.09
C GLY A 38 -7.86 -0.24 -2.38
N ARG A 39 -8.10 -1.28 -3.19
CA ARG A 39 -8.50 -2.60 -2.73
C ARG A 39 -7.97 -3.69 -3.66
N ASP A 40 -7.31 -4.68 -3.08
CA ASP A 40 -6.81 -5.87 -3.75
C ASP A 40 -7.50 -7.10 -3.14
N ILE A 41 -8.34 -7.76 -3.92
CA ILE A 41 -9.16 -8.91 -3.50
C ILE A 41 -8.61 -10.18 -4.14
N TYR A 42 -8.15 -11.11 -3.32
CA TYR A 42 -7.57 -12.37 -3.76
C TYR A 42 -8.62 -13.47 -3.62
N HIS A 43 -9.20 -13.89 -4.74
CA HIS A 43 -10.16 -15.00 -4.77
C HIS A 43 -9.47 -16.37 -4.78
N GLU A 44 -8.21 -16.39 -5.21
CA GLU A 44 -7.41 -17.60 -5.34
C GLU A 44 -6.19 -17.57 -4.43
N SER A 45 -5.69 -18.76 -4.09
CA SER A 45 -4.42 -18.87 -3.39
C SER A 45 -3.29 -18.49 -4.33
N GLY A 46 -2.29 -17.77 -3.83
CA GLY A 46 -1.12 -17.48 -4.64
C GLY A 46 0.07 -16.99 -3.86
N LEU A 47 1.19 -16.91 -4.56
CA LEU A 47 2.46 -16.45 -4.03
C LEU A 47 2.78 -15.08 -4.61
N ILE A 48 2.89 -14.06 -3.76
CA ILE A 48 3.50 -12.78 -4.11
C ILE A 48 4.99 -12.94 -3.90
N LEU A 49 5.79 -12.75 -4.94
CA LEU A 49 7.25 -12.80 -4.84
C LEU A 49 7.83 -11.51 -4.23
N PRO A 50 9.09 -11.53 -3.77
CA PRO A 50 9.80 -10.30 -3.44
C PRO A 50 9.74 -9.28 -4.58
N ASP A 51 9.74 -8.00 -4.21
CA ASP A 51 9.64 -6.84 -5.09
C ASP A 51 8.33 -6.74 -5.89
N LYS A 52 7.33 -7.57 -5.55
CA LYS A 52 5.98 -7.49 -6.11
C LYS A 52 5.04 -6.75 -5.16
N ARG A 53 4.01 -6.15 -5.77
CA ARG A 53 3.01 -5.36 -5.07
C ARG A 53 2.02 -6.25 -4.32
N ILE A 54 1.78 -5.90 -3.06
CA ILE A 54 0.76 -6.49 -2.20
C ILE A 54 -0.53 -5.67 -2.27
N ALA A 55 -0.40 -4.35 -2.12
CA ALA A 55 -1.52 -3.40 -2.09
C ALA A 55 -1.12 -2.07 -2.73
N ALA A 56 -2.08 -1.31 -3.26
CA ALA A 56 -1.82 0.05 -3.76
C ALA A 56 -3.02 0.99 -3.53
N THR A 57 -2.78 2.30 -3.57
CA THR A 57 -3.84 3.32 -3.47
C THR A 57 -4.59 3.53 -4.79
N GLY A 58 -5.86 3.93 -4.69
CA GLY A 58 -6.65 4.53 -5.77
C GLY A 58 -7.11 3.58 -6.88
N ARG A 59 -7.06 2.28 -6.66
CA ARG A 59 -7.51 1.26 -7.61
C ARG A 59 -8.17 0.06 -6.94
N ILE A 60 -9.08 -0.60 -7.64
CA ILE A 60 -9.70 -1.85 -7.20
C ILE A 60 -9.26 -2.95 -8.15
N HIS A 61 -8.75 -4.04 -7.60
CA HIS A 61 -8.28 -5.18 -8.38
C HIS A 61 -8.80 -6.49 -7.79
N HIS A 62 -9.29 -7.33 -8.70
CA HIS A 62 -9.80 -8.65 -8.40
C HIS A 62 -8.84 -9.67 -9.00
N LEU A 63 -8.17 -10.43 -8.14
CA LEU A 63 -7.20 -11.45 -8.50
C LEU A 63 -7.89 -12.81 -8.44
N SER A 64 -8.14 -13.41 -9.61
CA SER A 64 -8.74 -14.73 -9.80
C SER A 64 -8.09 -15.45 -10.99
N ASP A 65 -8.43 -16.72 -11.23
CA ASP A 65 -7.92 -17.52 -12.36
C ASP A 65 -8.07 -16.84 -13.73
N HIS A 66 -9.01 -15.90 -13.87
CA HIS A 66 -9.31 -15.23 -15.13
C HIS A 66 -8.53 -13.91 -15.29
N THR A 67 -7.93 -13.41 -14.22
CA THR A 67 -7.19 -12.14 -14.18
C THR A 67 -5.72 -12.33 -13.85
N ILE A 68 -5.33 -13.53 -13.43
CA ILE A 68 -3.95 -13.89 -13.09
C ILE A 68 -3.40 -14.85 -14.14
N ASN A 69 -2.18 -14.58 -14.61
CA ASN A 69 -1.41 -15.55 -15.36
C ASN A 69 -0.74 -16.53 -14.38
N HIS A 70 -1.15 -17.80 -14.36
CA HIS A 70 -0.60 -18.82 -13.44
C HIS A 70 0.90 -19.06 -13.59
N TYR A 71 1.50 -18.64 -14.71
CA TYR A 71 2.92 -18.80 -14.98
C TYR A 71 3.75 -17.58 -14.59
N GLU A 72 3.10 -16.47 -14.19
CA GLU A 72 3.77 -15.25 -13.76
C GLU A 72 3.52 -14.98 -12.27
N PRO A 73 4.47 -14.35 -11.57
CA PRO A 73 4.25 -13.91 -10.20
C PRO A 73 3.03 -12.98 -10.13
N LEU A 74 2.20 -13.13 -9.09
CA LEU A 74 1.07 -12.23 -8.85
C LEU A 74 1.56 -10.78 -8.84
N GLN A 75 1.09 -10.00 -9.82
CA GLN A 75 1.41 -8.60 -9.94
C GLN A 75 0.12 -7.80 -10.09
N THR A 76 -0.25 -7.09 -9.03
CA THR A 76 -1.38 -6.17 -9.03
C THR A 76 -1.09 -4.97 -9.94
N ALA A 77 -2.06 -4.13 -10.32
CA ALA A 77 -1.79 -2.94 -11.12
C ALA A 77 -1.02 -1.84 -10.33
N PRO A 78 -0.45 -0.82 -11.00
CA PRO A 78 0.15 0.32 -10.31
C PRO A 78 -0.85 1.15 -9.51
N CYS A 79 -0.38 1.86 -8.49
CA CYS A 79 -1.23 2.83 -7.80
C CYS A 79 -1.80 3.88 -8.78
N LYS A 80 -2.97 4.42 -8.46
CA LYS A 80 -3.47 5.63 -9.12
C LYS A 80 -2.95 6.85 -8.36
N LEU A 81 -2.29 7.75 -9.07
CA LEU A 81 -1.86 9.02 -8.49
C LEU A 81 -3.07 9.93 -8.28
N ILE A 82 -3.11 10.60 -7.13
CA ILE A 82 -4.16 11.54 -6.76
C ILE A 82 -3.56 12.88 -6.38
N TYR A 83 -4.36 13.94 -6.39
CA TYR A 83 -3.90 15.24 -5.91
C TYR A 83 -3.37 15.14 -4.48
N ARG A 84 -2.11 15.56 -4.33
CA ARG A 84 -1.51 15.71 -3.02
C ARG A 84 -2.30 16.76 -2.24
N PRO A 85 -2.58 16.54 -0.94
CA PRO A 85 -3.08 17.59 -0.06
C PRO A 85 -2.18 18.83 -0.08
N ASP A 86 -2.77 19.98 0.20
CA ASP A 86 -2.03 21.22 0.36
C ASP A 86 -1.17 21.17 1.62
N PHE A 87 -0.06 21.93 1.61
CA PHE A 87 0.81 22.03 2.77
C PHE A 87 0.13 22.79 3.93
N PRO A 88 0.48 22.48 5.19
CA PRO A 88 1.44 21.46 5.61
C PRO A 88 0.88 20.02 5.52
N LEU A 89 1.77 19.03 5.31
CA LEU A 89 1.41 17.60 5.26
C LEU A 89 1.40 16.95 6.66
N ASP A 90 1.20 17.76 7.69
CA ASP A 90 1.04 17.29 9.05
C ASP A 90 -0.13 16.29 9.09
N ASP A 91 0.01 15.21 9.84
CA ASP A 91 -0.98 14.12 9.94
C ASP A 91 -1.25 13.35 8.63
N LEU A 92 -0.35 13.37 7.64
CA LEU A 92 -0.47 12.46 6.50
C LEU A 92 -0.13 11.03 6.93
N LYS A 93 -1.08 10.12 6.74
CA LYS A 93 -0.94 8.70 7.09
C LYS A 93 -1.39 7.80 5.97
N ILE A 94 -0.90 6.57 5.97
CA ILE A 94 -1.49 5.48 5.20
C ILE A 94 -2.26 4.59 6.14
N GLU A 95 -3.54 4.38 5.85
CA GLU A 95 -4.27 3.29 6.46
C GLU A 95 -4.14 2.07 5.54
N LEU A 96 -3.69 0.96 6.13
CA LEU A 96 -3.63 -0.36 5.52
C LEU A 96 -4.54 -1.30 6.32
N LEU A 97 -5.53 -1.87 5.65
CA LEU A 97 -6.29 -3.00 6.13
C LEU A 97 -5.69 -4.26 5.51
N ALA A 98 -5.24 -5.19 6.34
CA ALA A 98 -4.64 -6.45 5.90
C ALA A 98 -5.13 -7.62 6.78
N PRO A 99 -5.35 -8.80 6.19
CA PRO A 99 -5.80 -9.96 6.94
C PRO A 99 -4.68 -10.49 7.85
N MET A 100 -4.93 -10.67 9.15
CA MET A 100 -3.92 -11.29 10.03
C MET A 100 -3.70 -12.77 9.77
N LYS A 101 -4.76 -13.51 9.41
CA LYS A 101 -4.62 -14.94 9.11
C LYS A 101 -3.74 -15.07 7.87
N GLY A 102 -2.74 -15.95 7.93
CA GLY A 102 -1.83 -16.19 6.80
C GLY A 102 -0.63 -15.24 6.70
N ILE A 103 -0.57 -14.14 7.46
CA ILE A 103 0.65 -13.31 7.57
C ILE A 103 1.52 -13.92 8.68
N MET A 104 2.58 -14.64 8.28
CA MET A 104 3.46 -15.35 9.23
C MET A 104 4.41 -14.44 10.00
N GLU A 105 4.73 -13.26 9.46
CA GLU A 105 5.71 -12.32 10.01
C GLU A 105 5.14 -10.88 9.97
N PRO A 106 5.53 -9.99 10.91
CA PRO A 106 5.00 -8.63 10.94
C PRO A 106 5.23 -7.85 9.63
N ILE A 107 4.22 -7.10 9.18
CA ILE A 107 4.24 -6.36 7.89
C ILE A 107 5.47 -5.44 7.76
N HIS A 108 5.91 -4.81 8.86
CA HIS A 108 7.07 -3.92 8.86
C HIS A 108 8.41 -4.63 8.57
N GLN A 109 8.48 -5.96 8.73
CA GLN A 109 9.67 -6.76 8.42
C GLN A 109 9.63 -7.32 7.00
N THR A 110 8.42 -7.48 6.45
CA THR A 110 8.16 -8.24 5.23
C THR A 110 7.67 -7.39 4.07
N ALA A 111 7.48 -6.08 4.29
CA ALA A 111 7.06 -5.15 3.26
C ALA A 111 7.75 -3.78 3.38
N VAL A 112 7.66 -3.00 2.30
CA VAL A 112 8.03 -1.59 2.25
C VAL A 112 6.98 -0.78 1.53
N LEU A 113 6.89 0.50 1.86
CA LEU A 113 5.99 1.41 1.18
C LEU A 113 6.79 2.19 0.13
N LEU A 114 6.33 2.19 -1.11
CA LEU A 114 6.83 3.08 -2.14
C LEU A 114 5.90 4.29 -2.25
N LEU A 115 6.50 5.46 -2.23
CA LEU A 115 5.84 6.72 -2.56
C LEU A 115 6.15 7.08 -4.01
N TRP A 116 5.10 7.30 -4.78
CA TRP A 116 5.16 7.88 -6.11
C TRP A 116 4.75 9.34 -6.04
N ILE A 117 5.54 10.23 -6.64
CA ILE A 117 5.24 11.67 -6.76
C ILE A 117 5.35 12.06 -8.23
N GLU A 118 4.35 12.74 -8.76
CA GLU A 118 4.42 13.39 -10.06
C GLU A 118 4.34 14.90 -9.90
N GLU A 119 5.41 15.60 -10.31
CA GLU A 119 5.50 17.05 -10.31
C GLU A 119 6.13 17.53 -11.62
N ASN A 120 5.50 18.52 -12.27
CA ASN A 120 5.98 19.06 -13.56
C ASN A 120 6.23 17.97 -14.62
N ASN A 121 5.35 16.96 -14.70
CA ASN A 121 5.46 15.78 -15.56
C ASN A 121 6.68 14.87 -15.29
N LEU A 122 7.34 15.05 -14.14
CA LEU A 122 8.42 14.18 -13.69
C LEU A 122 7.90 13.24 -12.61
N LEU A 123 7.90 11.95 -12.92
CA LEU A 123 7.55 10.90 -11.96
C LEU A 123 8.79 10.50 -11.14
N ARG A 124 8.68 10.57 -9.82
CA ARG A 124 9.70 10.15 -8.85
C ARG A 124 9.15 9.04 -7.97
N LYS A 125 10.06 8.19 -7.51
CA LYS A 125 9.77 7.10 -6.57
C LYS A 125 10.71 7.19 -5.38
N THR A 126 10.16 7.09 -4.18
CA THR A 126 10.90 7.06 -2.92
C THR A 126 10.52 5.82 -2.14
N GLU A 127 11.50 5.06 -1.65
CA GLU A 127 11.28 3.94 -0.74
C GLU A 127 11.15 4.47 0.70
N LEU A 128 10.05 4.12 1.36
CA LEU A 128 9.72 4.48 2.72
C LEU A 128 9.75 3.23 3.60
N HIS A 129 10.83 3.08 4.36
CA HIS A 129 10.99 1.98 5.29
C HIS A 129 9.99 2.10 6.44
N LEU A 130 9.24 1.02 6.69
CA LEU A 130 8.23 0.96 7.74
C LEU A 130 8.90 0.72 9.08
N ASP A 131 9.13 1.79 9.85
CA ASP A 131 9.57 1.67 11.24
C ASP A 131 8.42 1.09 12.08
N PRO A 132 8.67 0.07 12.92
CA PRO A 132 7.68 -0.41 13.88
C PRO A 132 7.01 0.71 14.71
N GLN A 133 7.74 1.79 15.01
CA GLN A 133 7.26 2.94 15.76
C GLN A 133 6.29 3.83 14.96
N SER A 134 6.27 3.71 13.63
CA SER A 134 5.34 4.44 12.75
C SER A 134 3.91 3.87 12.77
N PHE A 135 3.67 2.75 13.48
CA PHE A 135 2.36 2.12 13.57
C PHE A 135 1.59 2.59 14.81
N ASP A 136 0.51 3.35 14.60
CA ASP A 136 -0.41 3.71 15.68
C ASP A 136 -1.29 2.52 16.08
N ARG A 137 -1.53 2.39 17.41
CA ARG A 137 -2.37 1.37 18.12
C ARG A 137 -3.23 0.51 17.19
N ILE A 138 -2.88 -0.78 17.10
CA ILE A 138 -3.30 -1.74 16.08
C ILE A 138 -4.51 -2.57 16.57
N PRO A 139 -5.74 -2.37 16.05
CA PRO A 139 -6.66 -3.49 15.91
C PRO A 139 -6.02 -4.51 14.97
N PRO A 140 -6.20 -5.82 15.16
CA PRO A 140 -5.39 -6.85 14.53
C PRO A 140 -5.21 -6.69 13.00
N ASN A 141 -6.24 -6.22 12.29
CA ASN A 141 -6.24 -6.14 10.83
C ASN A 141 -6.06 -4.72 10.25
N GLN A 142 -5.76 -3.71 11.07
CA GLN A 142 -5.71 -2.31 10.65
C GLN A 142 -4.45 -1.62 11.14
N TYR A 143 -3.71 -1.06 10.19
CA TYR A 143 -2.43 -0.41 10.41
C TYR A 143 -2.54 1.04 9.96
N PHE A 144 -2.07 1.97 10.79
CA PHE A 144 -1.90 3.36 10.41
C PHE A 144 -0.42 3.68 10.41
N ILE A 145 0.12 4.00 9.24
CA ILE A 145 1.53 4.30 9.02
C ILE A 145 1.66 5.82 8.97
N ASP A 146 2.28 6.42 9.98
CA ASP A 146 2.54 7.87 10.02
C ASP A 146 3.67 8.25 9.05
N LEU A 147 3.37 9.13 8.09
CA LEU A 147 4.32 9.61 7.10
C LEU A 147 4.92 10.99 7.43
N SER A 148 4.46 11.63 8.50
CA SER A 148 4.86 13.02 8.83
C SER A 148 6.38 13.14 9.00
N PHE A 149 7.00 12.15 9.64
CA PHE A 149 8.46 12.09 9.83
C PHE A 149 9.26 11.70 8.57
N LEU A 150 8.60 11.05 7.61
CA LEU A 150 9.22 10.55 6.38
C LEU A 150 9.17 11.59 5.26
N LEU A 151 8.12 12.42 5.22
CA LEU A 151 7.90 13.43 4.19
C LEU A 151 8.49 14.78 4.54
N GLY A 152 8.66 15.13 5.82
CA GLY A 152 9.29 16.39 6.24
C GLY A 152 10.77 16.55 5.86
N LYS A 153 11.37 15.51 5.26
CA LYS A 153 12.76 15.52 4.75
C LYS A 153 12.85 15.60 3.21
N ILE A 154 11.72 15.60 2.51
CA ILE A 154 11.63 15.71 1.03
C ILE A 154 11.23 17.14 0.67
#